data_AF-A0A935WPA6-F1
#
_entry.id   AF-A0A935WPA6-F1
#
_cell.length_a   1.000
_cell.length_b   1.000
_cell.length_c   1.000
_cell.angle_alpha   90.00
_cell.angle_beta   90.00
_cell.angle_gamma   90.00
#
_symmetry.space_group_name_H-M   'P 1'
#
loop_
_entity.id
_entity.type
_entity.pdbx_description
1 polymer ?
#
loop_
_entity_poly.entity_id
_entity_poly.type
_entity_poly.pdbx_seq_one_letter_code
_entity_poly.pdbx_strand_id
1 'polypeptide(L)'
;MRDQGLDKAIRSVGGVSELARRIGIAQPSVSNWNRVPAERVSAVEAATGISRAILRPDLFGTDFHLNEALDEIDVARAQEYALLAVLLAKAPEAELLKRLEKLDGDDSDIGRAHAALADAAALINAKQVDREYFDLFIGVGRGEILPYASYYLTGFLHERPLARLRGDLFLLGIEKNEENSDPEDHVAFMCEIMAGIIGKRFPAPVGADREFFEKHMKPWVSRFFADLDAAENANFYRSVGKLGRVFIEIETEAFALPS
;
A
#
# COMPACT_ATOMS: atom_id res chain seq x y z
N MET A 1 -19.57 -20.92 29.15
CA MET A 1 -18.25 -21.31 28.58
C MET A 1 -17.62 -20.03 28.09
N ARG A 2 -16.36 -19.76 28.46
CA ARG A 2 -15.68 -18.52 28.07
C ARG A 2 -15.36 -18.56 26.58
N ASP A 3 -15.39 -17.41 25.93
CA ASP A 3 -14.96 -17.28 24.54
C ASP A 3 -13.42 -17.29 24.42
N GLN A 4 -12.94 -17.58 23.22
CA GLN A 4 -11.51 -17.72 22.96
C GLN A 4 -10.73 -16.42 23.24
N GLY A 5 -11.35 -15.27 22.98
CA GLY A 5 -10.77 -13.96 23.24
C GLY A 5 -10.48 -13.73 24.73
N LEU A 6 -11.46 -14.00 25.59
CA LEU A 6 -11.30 -13.89 27.04
C LEU A 6 -10.29 -14.90 27.60
N ASP A 7 -10.33 -16.15 27.13
CA ASP A 7 -9.39 -17.17 27.60
C ASP A 7 -7.94 -16.83 27.21
N LYS A 8 -7.73 -16.27 26.02
CA LYS A 8 -6.40 -15.81 25.59
C LYS A 8 -5.89 -14.65 26.44
N ALA A 9 -6.75 -13.69 26.78
CA ALA A 9 -6.41 -12.57 27.66
C ALA A 9 -6.06 -13.01 29.08
N ILE A 10 -6.81 -13.98 29.64
CA ILE A 10 -6.51 -14.53 30.97
C ILE A 10 -5.16 -15.25 30.98
N ARG A 11 -4.88 -16.04 29.94
CA ARG A 11 -3.62 -16.80 29.83
C ARG A 11 -2.41 -15.89 29.64
N SER A 12 -2.51 -14.85 28.83
CA SER A 12 -1.35 -13.98 28.52
C SER A 12 -0.82 -13.24 29.73
N VAL A 13 -1.68 -12.91 30.69
CA VAL A 13 -1.28 -12.23 31.94
C VAL A 13 -1.09 -13.17 33.13
N GLY A 14 -1.27 -14.49 32.96
CA GLY A 14 -1.01 -15.47 34.01
C GLY A 14 -2.18 -15.73 34.97
N GLY A 15 -3.41 -15.35 34.62
CA GLY A 15 -4.61 -15.78 35.33
C GLY A 15 -5.65 -14.68 35.58
N VAL A 16 -6.81 -15.10 36.07
CA VAL A 16 -7.99 -14.22 36.28
C VAL A 16 -7.70 -13.11 37.28
N SER A 17 -7.02 -13.43 38.39
CA SER A 17 -6.67 -12.46 39.43
C SER A 17 -5.70 -11.39 38.93
N GLU A 18 -4.76 -11.77 38.07
CA GLU A 18 -3.77 -10.86 37.51
C GLU A 18 -4.38 -9.96 36.45
N LEU A 19 -5.29 -10.49 35.62
CA LEU A 19 -6.07 -9.67 34.68
C LEU A 19 -6.91 -8.63 35.43
N ALA A 20 -7.63 -9.05 36.48
CA ALA A 20 -8.47 -8.17 37.29
C ALA A 20 -7.66 -7.05 37.95
N ARG A 21 -6.47 -7.38 38.48
CA ARG A 21 -5.54 -6.43 39.07
C ARG A 21 -5.06 -5.38 38.05
N ARG A 22 -4.68 -5.82 36.85
CA ARG A 22 -4.16 -4.93 35.80
C ARG A 22 -5.20 -3.97 35.24
N ILE A 23 -6.47 -4.39 35.15
CA ILE A 23 -7.56 -3.53 34.65
C ILE A 23 -8.35 -2.81 35.75
N GLY A 24 -7.92 -2.94 37.01
CA GLY A 24 -8.46 -2.19 38.15
C GLY A 24 -9.87 -2.59 38.57
N ILE A 25 -10.24 -3.88 38.47
CA ILE A 25 -11.56 -4.38 38.91
C ILE A 25 -11.46 -5.57 39.87
N ALA A 26 -12.57 -5.87 40.53
CA ALA A 26 -12.64 -7.02 41.43
C ALA A 26 -12.50 -8.36 40.65
N GLN A 27 -11.74 -9.31 41.21
CA GLN A 27 -11.53 -10.63 40.62
C GLN A 27 -12.83 -11.41 40.32
N PRO A 28 -13.88 -11.34 41.17
CA PRO A 28 -15.17 -11.95 40.84
C PRO A 28 -15.81 -11.40 39.56
N SER A 29 -15.57 -10.12 39.23
CA SER A 29 -16.10 -9.50 38.01
C SER A 29 -15.56 -10.17 36.76
N VAL A 30 -14.23 -10.39 36.68
CA VAL A 30 -13.60 -11.11 35.55
C VAL A 30 -14.02 -12.59 35.54
N SER A 31 -14.15 -13.20 36.71
CA SER A 31 -14.57 -14.62 36.81
C SER A 31 -15.93 -14.88 36.17
N ASN A 32 -16.85 -13.92 36.31
CA ASN A 32 -18.21 -13.97 35.80
C ASN A 32 -18.33 -13.62 34.31
N TRP A 33 -17.24 -13.24 33.65
CA TRP A 33 -17.27 -12.96 32.22
C TRP A 33 -17.34 -14.25 31.41
N ASN A 34 -18.26 -14.27 30.44
CA ASN A 34 -18.27 -15.24 29.36
C ASN A 34 -17.49 -14.73 28.12
N ARG A 35 -17.33 -13.40 28.01
CA ARG A 35 -16.56 -12.68 26.99
C ARG A 35 -16.13 -11.33 27.56
N VAL A 36 -15.17 -10.65 26.94
CA VAL A 36 -14.75 -9.30 27.37
C VAL A 36 -15.87 -8.26 27.13
N PRO A 37 -16.38 -7.55 28.16
CA PRO A 37 -17.39 -6.51 27.97
C PRO A 37 -16.90 -5.40 27.03
N ALA A 38 -17.79 -4.83 26.22
CA ALA A 38 -17.42 -3.89 25.15
C ALA A 38 -16.68 -2.67 25.71
N GLU A 39 -17.19 -2.13 26.81
CA GLU A 39 -16.65 -1.00 27.55
C GLU A 39 -15.31 -1.28 28.25
N ARG A 40 -14.87 -2.55 28.29
CA ARG A 40 -13.60 -2.97 28.91
C ARG A 40 -12.55 -3.41 27.89
N VAL A 41 -12.89 -3.50 26.60
CA VAL A 41 -11.98 -4.03 25.56
C VAL A 41 -10.68 -3.23 25.50
N SER A 42 -10.74 -1.90 25.48
CA SER A 42 -9.54 -1.05 25.42
C SER A 42 -8.63 -1.23 26.63
N ALA A 43 -9.20 -1.42 27.83
CA ALA A 43 -8.43 -1.65 29.06
C ALA A 43 -7.78 -3.04 29.06
N VAL A 44 -8.49 -4.06 28.55
CA VAL A 44 -7.95 -5.43 28.43
C VAL A 44 -6.87 -5.49 27.35
N GLU A 45 -7.05 -4.82 26.21
CA GLU A 45 -6.03 -4.70 25.15
C GLU A 45 -4.75 -4.06 25.70
N ALA A 46 -4.86 -2.92 26.40
CA ALA A 46 -3.71 -2.26 27.01
C ALA A 46 -2.99 -3.14 28.06
N ALA A 47 -3.74 -3.92 28.85
CA ALA A 47 -3.19 -4.77 29.91
C ALA A 47 -2.57 -6.09 29.41
N THR A 48 -3.02 -6.58 28.26
CA THR A 48 -2.67 -7.92 27.74
C THR A 48 -1.87 -7.90 26.44
N GLY A 49 -1.86 -6.78 25.72
CA GLY A 49 -1.28 -6.65 24.38
C GLY A 49 -2.07 -7.40 23.28
N ILE A 50 -3.24 -7.96 23.60
CA ILE A 50 -4.06 -8.68 22.63
C ILE A 50 -5.00 -7.71 21.93
N SER A 51 -4.94 -7.67 20.59
CA SER A 51 -5.79 -6.82 19.76
C SER A 51 -7.27 -6.98 20.08
N ARG A 52 -8.00 -5.87 20.10
CA ARG A 52 -9.47 -5.82 20.24
C ARG A 52 -10.22 -6.67 19.22
N ALA A 53 -9.66 -6.88 18.02
CA ALA A 53 -10.21 -7.77 16.99
C ALA A 53 -10.26 -9.24 17.44
N ILE A 54 -9.32 -9.66 18.30
CA ILE A 54 -9.27 -11.00 18.89
C ILE A 54 -10.11 -11.05 20.18
N LEU A 55 -10.11 -9.97 20.97
CA LEU A 55 -10.85 -9.91 22.24
C LEU A 55 -12.37 -9.86 22.02
N ARG A 56 -12.81 -9.16 20.96
CA ARG A 56 -14.22 -9.00 20.59
C ARG A 56 -14.38 -9.03 19.07
N PRO A 57 -14.26 -10.22 18.45
CA PRO A 57 -14.45 -10.37 17.00
C PRO A 57 -15.88 -10.03 16.55
N ASP A 58 -16.87 -10.12 17.44
CA ASP A 58 -18.25 -9.69 17.17
C ASP A 58 -18.42 -8.16 17.12
N LEU A 59 -17.44 -7.37 17.58
CA LEU A 59 -17.47 -5.90 17.47
C LEU A 59 -16.37 -5.33 16.59
N PHE A 60 -15.23 -6.02 16.53
CA PHE A 60 -14.00 -5.56 15.89
C PHE A 60 -13.38 -6.62 14.98
N GLY A 61 -14.06 -7.75 14.79
CA GLY A 61 -13.62 -8.78 13.88
C GLY A 61 -13.88 -8.37 12.43
N THR A 62 -13.08 -8.94 11.55
CA THR A 62 -13.03 -8.68 10.11
C THR A 62 -14.40 -8.75 9.42
N ASP A 63 -15.36 -9.48 9.99
CA ASP A 63 -16.73 -9.63 9.47
C ASP A 63 -17.54 -8.32 9.44
N PHE A 64 -17.23 -7.32 10.28
CA PHE A 64 -17.91 -6.01 10.22
C PHE A 64 -17.44 -5.12 9.05
N HIS A 65 -16.34 -5.47 8.37
CA HIS A 65 -15.85 -4.73 7.20
C HIS A 65 -15.88 -5.53 5.88
N LEU A 66 -16.42 -6.75 5.89
CA LEU A 66 -16.63 -7.55 4.67
C LEU A 66 -17.83 -7.08 3.82
N ASN A 67 -18.58 -6.06 4.26
CA ASN A 67 -19.76 -5.55 3.56
C ASN A 67 -19.88 -4.01 3.53
N GLU A 68 -18.79 -3.28 3.75
CA GLU A 68 -18.70 -1.91 3.25
C GLU A 68 -18.14 -1.98 1.83
N ALA A 69 -19.02 -1.77 0.84
CA ALA A 69 -18.59 -1.42 -0.51
C ALA A 69 -17.48 -0.36 -0.37
N LEU A 70 -16.35 -0.60 -1.04
CA LEU A 70 -15.29 0.41 -1.13
C LEU A 70 -15.94 1.72 -1.57
N ASP A 71 -15.65 2.80 -0.85
CA ASP A 71 -16.12 4.09 -1.31
C ASP A 71 -15.45 4.42 -2.67
N GLU A 72 -16.08 5.33 -3.41
CA GLU A 72 -15.65 5.65 -4.77
C GLU A 72 -14.21 6.23 -4.81
N ILE A 73 -13.77 6.88 -3.72
CA ILE A 73 -12.43 7.45 -3.61
C ILE A 73 -11.40 6.33 -3.48
N ASP A 74 -11.61 5.36 -2.59
CA ASP A 74 -10.72 4.22 -2.43
C ASP A 74 -10.69 3.35 -3.69
N VAL A 75 -11.81 3.21 -4.41
CA VAL A 75 -11.83 2.55 -5.72
C VAL A 75 -10.92 3.30 -6.71
N ALA A 76 -11.07 4.62 -6.82
CA ALA A 76 -10.25 5.43 -7.72
C ALA A 76 -8.75 5.37 -7.35
N ARG A 77 -8.42 5.50 -6.06
CA ARG A 77 -7.04 5.40 -5.56
C ARG A 77 -6.42 4.04 -5.87
N ALA A 78 -7.15 2.95 -5.61
CA ALA A 78 -6.67 1.60 -5.89
C ALA A 78 -6.45 1.37 -7.40
N GLN A 79 -7.33 1.89 -8.26
CA GLN A 79 -7.19 1.81 -9.71
C GLN A 79 -5.99 2.61 -10.22
N GLU A 80 -5.73 3.81 -9.67
CA GLU A 80 -4.60 4.64 -10.06
C GLU A 80 -3.26 3.98 -9.68
N TYR A 81 -3.15 3.46 -8.46
CA TYR A 81 -1.99 2.66 -8.05
C TYR A 81 -1.81 1.42 -8.93
N ALA A 82 -2.89 0.73 -9.31
CA ALA A 82 -2.81 -0.43 -10.20
C ALA A 82 -2.34 -0.05 -11.61
N LEU A 83 -2.80 1.09 -12.15
CA LEU A 83 -2.34 1.63 -13.42
C LEU A 83 -0.83 1.91 -13.40
N LEU A 84 -0.36 2.63 -12.38
CA LEU A 84 1.07 2.92 -12.20
C LEU A 84 1.89 1.64 -12.03
N ALA A 85 1.41 0.67 -11.26
CA ALA A 85 2.07 -0.62 -11.08
C ALA A 85 2.29 -1.33 -12.43
N VAL A 86 1.24 -1.41 -13.26
CA VAL A 86 1.32 -2.08 -14.57
C VAL A 86 2.29 -1.36 -15.52
N LEU A 87 2.21 -0.03 -15.59
CA LEU A 87 3.05 0.77 -16.49
C LEU A 87 4.53 0.75 -16.11
N LEU A 88 4.83 0.66 -14.81
CA LEU A 88 6.19 0.70 -14.27
C LEU A 88 6.82 -0.70 -14.14
N ALA A 89 6.03 -1.78 -14.18
CA ALA A 89 6.56 -3.14 -14.08
C ALA A 89 7.15 -3.66 -15.40
N LYS A 90 6.56 -3.25 -16.53
CA LYS A 90 7.02 -3.63 -17.87
C LYS A 90 6.51 -2.65 -18.93
N ALA A 91 7.15 -2.63 -20.09
CA ALA A 91 6.68 -1.85 -21.22
C ALA A 91 5.25 -2.27 -21.64
N PRO A 92 4.33 -1.32 -21.88
CA PRO A 92 2.97 -1.62 -22.29
C PRO A 92 2.92 -2.21 -23.70
N GLU A 93 2.20 -3.33 -23.84
CA GLU A 93 1.91 -3.95 -25.13
C GLU A 93 0.82 -3.17 -25.90
N ALA A 94 0.67 -3.46 -27.20
CA ALA A 94 -0.25 -2.73 -28.07
C ALA A 94 -1.70 -2.69 -27.55
N GLU A 95 -2.17 -3.79 -26.95
CA GLU A 95 -3.51 -3.86 -26.36
C GLU A 95 -3.68 -2.92 -25.16
N LEU A 96 -2.65 -2.78 -24.31
CA LEU A 96 -2.69 -1.85 -23.19
C LEU A 96 -2.65 -0.41 -23.69
N LEU A 97 -1.78 -0.08 -24.65
CA LEU A 97 -1.76 1.25 -25.28
C LEU A 97 -3.14 1.62 -25.85
N LYS A 98 -3.81 0.69 -26.55
CA LYS A 98 -5.17 0.89 -27.08
C LYS A 98 -6.24 1.12 -26.02
N ARG A 99 -6.02 0.66 -24.78
CA ARG A 99 -6.91 0.95 -23.64
C ARG A 99 -6.61 2.32 -23.04
N LEU A 100 -5.32 2.67 -22.93
CA LEU A 100 -4.88 3.97 -22.43
C LEU A 100 -5.34 5.13 -23.34
N GLU A 101 -5.38 4.91 -24.66
CA GLU A 101 -5.96 5.85 -25.64
C GLU A 101 -7.41 6.27 -25.33
N LYS A 102 -8.12 5.49 -24.52
CA LYS A 102 -9.52 5.73 -24.15
C LYS A 102 -9.68 6.30 -22.74
N LEU A 103 -8.57 6.58 -22.04
CA LEU A 103 -8.66 7.30 -20.78
C LEU A 103 -9.29 8.66 -21.03
N ASP A 104 -10.25 8.99 -20.18
CA ASP A 104 -10.90 10.29 -20.20
C ASP A 104 -10.22 11.21 -19.19
N GLY A 105 -10.36 12.52 -19.39
CA GLY A 105 -9.81 13.53 -18.51
C GLY A 105 -10.82 14.62 -18.22
N ASP A 106 -10.61 15.35 -17.14
CA ASP A 106 -11.38 16.53 -16.77
C ASP A 106 -10.47 17.73 -16.47
N ASP A 107 -11.07 18.83 -16.00
CA ASP A 107 -10.36 20.05 -15.67
C ASP A 107 -9.58 20.00 -14.35
N SER A 108 -9.50 18.85 -13.67
CA SER A 108 -8.60 18.66 -12.54
C SER A 108 -7.15 18.43 -13.02
N ASP A 109 -6.18 18.58 -12.12
CA ASP A 109 -4.77 18.30 -12.46
C ASP A 109 -4.54 16.83 -12.81
N ILE A 110 -5.21 15.90 -12.13
CA ILE A 110 -5.12 14.47 -12.41
C ILE A 110 -5.83 14.12 -13.72
N GLY A 111 -6.99 14.70 -14.00
CA GLY A 111 -7.71 14.52 -15.26
C GLY A 111 -6.93 15.02 -16.47
N ARG A 112 -6.26 16.18 -16.37
CA ARG A 112 -5.32 16.65 -17.39
C ARG A 112 -4.14 15.70 -17.58
N ALA A 113 -3.64 15.09 -16.51
CA ALA A 113 -2.54 14.12 -16.59
C ALA A 113 -2.99 12.81 -17.27
N HIS A 114 -4.22 12.34 -17.00
CA HIS A 114 -4.82 11.20 -17.71
C HIS A 114 -5.00 11.48 -19.21
N ALA A 115 -5.51 12.66 -19.57
CA ALA A 115 -5.63 13.05 -20.98
C ALA A 115 -4.26 13.09 -21.69
N ALA A 116 -3.23 13.62 -21.03
CA ALA A 116 -1.88 13.64 -21.57
C ALA A 116 -1.28 12.23 -21.75
N LEU A 117 -1.59 11.29 -20.84
CA LEU A 117 -1.21 9.88 -20.99
C LEU A 117 -1.96 9.21 -22.15
N ALA A 118 -3.24 9.52 -22.34
CA ALA A 118 -4.04 9.03 -23.46
C ALA A 118 -3.47 9.50 -24.81
N ASP A 119 -3.14 10.79 -24.91
CA ASP A 119 -2.50 11.38 -26.10
C ASP A 119 -1.14 10.74 -26.39
N ALA A 120 -0.32 10.54 -25.35
CA ALA A 120 0.97 9.87 -25.50
C ALA A 120 0.82 8.42 -25.98
N ALA A 121 -0.17 7.69 -25.46
CA ALA A 121 -0.49 6.32 -25.89
C ALA A 121 -0.94 6.28 -27.36
N ALA A 122 -1.70 7.27 -27.83
CA ALA A 122 -2.17 7.36 -29.21
C ALA A 122 -1.06 7.62 -30.25
N LEU A 123 0.03 8.25 -29.81
CA LEU A 123 1.14 8.69 -30.68
C LEU A 123 2.31 7.70 -30.73
N ILE A 124 2.31 6.66 -29.89
CA ILE A 124 3.40 5.69 -29.78
C ILE A 124 2.94 4.27 -30.13
N ASN A 125 3.86 3.43 -30.60
CA ASN A 125 3.61 2.00 -30.76
C ASN A 125 4.39 1.14 -29.76
N ALA A 126 3.97 -0.12 -29.60
CA ALA A 126 4.55 -1.07 -28.65
C ALA A 126 6.07 -1.24 -28.79
N LYS A 127 6.62 -1.17 -30.00
CA LYS A 127 8.07 -1.29 -30.22
C LYS A 127 8.83 -0.04 -29.78
N GLN A 128 8.25 1.14 -29.95
CA GLN A 128 8.85 2.39 -29.51
C GLN A 128 8.85 2.48 -27.97
N VAL A 129 7.73 2.15 -27.32
CA VAL A 129 7.65 2.18 -25.86
C VAL A 129 8.49 1.08 -25.20
N ASP A 130 8.63 -0.09 -25.83
CA ASP A 130 9.56 -1.15 -25.38
C ASP A 130 11.01 -0.67 -25.39
N ARG A 131 11.42 0.01 -26.46
CA ARG A 131 12.75 0.62 -26.54
C ARG A 131 12.93 1.71 -25.49
N GLU A 132 11.93 2.58 -25.34
CA GLU A 132 11.95 3.64 -24.32
C GLU A 132 12.06 3.06 -22.91
N TYR A 133 11.29 2.03 -22.58
CA TYR A 133 11.35 1.33 -21.30
C TYR A 133 12.75 0.73 -21.06
N PHE A 134 13.31 0.09 -22.10
CA PHE A 134 14.66 -0.44 -22.03
C PHE A 134 15.68 0.67 -21.73
N ASP A 135 15.66 1.77 -22.48
CA ASP A 135 16.61 2.87 -22.30
C ASP A 135 16.47 3.53 -20.91
N LEU A 136 15.24 3.65 -20.39
CA LEU A 136 14.96 4.24 -19.09
C LEU A 136 15.34 3.34 -17.91
N PHE A 137 14.91 2.07 -17.89
CA PHE A 137 14.94 1.26 -16.66
C PHE A 137 15.94 0.10 -16.70
N ILE A 138 16.37 -0.33 -17.90
CA ILE A 138 17.22 -1.53 -18.05
C ILE A 138 18.63 -1.11 -18.51
N GLY A 139 18.73 -0.48 -19.68
CA GLY A 139 19.95 -0.02 -20.32
C GLY A 139 20.96 -1.13 -20.62
N VAL A 140 22.11 -0.73 -21.18
CA VAL A 140 23.27 -1.62 -21.28
C VAL A 140 24.14 -1.40 -20.05
N GLY A 141 23.98 -2.30 -19.07
CA GLY A 141 24.63 -2.23 -17.76
C GLY A 141 23.80 -1.51 -16.71
N ARG A 142 23.18 -0.36 -17.06
CA ARG A 142 22.25 0.36 -16.19
C ARG A 142 21.34 1.28 -16.99
N GLY A 143 20.05 1.31 -16.65
CA GLY A 143 19.08 2.29 -17.16
C GLY A 143 19.36 3.71 -16.66
N GLU A 144 18.78 4.69 -17.35
CA GLU A 144 18.81 6.10 -16.94
C GLU A 144 18.29 6.30 -15.50
N ILE A 145 17.23 5.56 -15.14
CA ILE A 145 16.57 5.59 -13.84
C ILE A 145 16.59 4.20 -13.20
N LEU A 146 16.86 4.16 -11.89
CA LEU A 146 16.74 2.94 -11.08
C LEU A 146 15.53 3.06 -10.14
N PRO A 147 14.39 2.43 -10.46
CA PRO A 147 13.11 2.63 -9.79
C PRO A 147 12.99 1.92 -8.43
N TYR A 148 14.03 2.01 -7.59
CA TYR A 148 14.15 1.27 -6.34
C TYR A 148 14.30 2.21 -5.14
N ALA A 149 13.53 1.96 -4.08
CA ALA A 149 13.59 2.77 -2.86
C ALA A 149 15.00 2.77 -2.25
N SER A 150 15.67 1.61 -2.21
CA SER A 150 17.03 1.53 -1.69
C SER A 150 17.97 2.44 -2.45
N TYR A 151 17.89 2.45 -3.78
CA TYR A 151 18.73 3.30 -4.61
C TYR A 151 18.47 4.79 -4.35
N TYR A 152 17.21 5.21 -4.32
CA TYR A 152 16.86 6.60 -4.07
C TYR A 152 17.23 7.10 -2.66
N LEU A 153 17.19 6.21 -1.66
CA LEU A 153 17.43 6.56 -0.26
C LEU A 153 18.90 6.40 0.17
N THR A 154 19.67 5.51 -0.45
CA THR A 154 21.03 5.20 -0.02
C THR A 154 22.08 5.31 -1.14
N GLY A 155 21.65 5.36 -2.39
CA GLY A 155 22.52 5.29 -3.58
C GLY A 155 22.90 3.87 -4.00
N PHE A 156 22.40 2.82 -3.31
CA PHE A 156 22.75 1.42 -3.59
C PHE A 156 21.53 0.50 -3.56
N LEU A 157 21.56 -0.55 -4.39
CA LEU A 157 20.52 -1.59 -4.42
C LEU A 157 20.65 -2.54 -3.22
N HIS A 158 19.54 -3.16 -2.83
CA HIS A 158 19.49 -4.20 -1.77
C HIS A 158 19.93 -3.74 -0.37
N GLU A 159 19.72 -2.48 -0.06
CA GLU A 159 20.09 -1.90 1.23
C GLU A 159 18.99 -2.01 2.30
N ARG A 160 19.25 -1.39 3.47
CA ARG A 160 18.32 -1.34 4.62
C ARG A 160 16.86 -0.97 4.30
N PRO A 161 16.52 -0.10 3.33
CA PRO A 161 15.12 0.13 2.96
C PRO A 161 14.39 -1.15 2.53
N LEU A 162 14.98 -1.97 1.65
CA LEU A 162 14.41 -3.23 1.21
C LEU A 162 14.21 -4.22 2.36
N ALA A 163 15.19 -4.34 3.27
CA ALA A 163 15.09 -5.23 4.43
C ALA A 163 13.94 -4.83 5.36
N ARG A 164 13.72 -3.52 5.56
CA ARG A 164 12.59 -2.99 6.35
C ARG A 164 11.25 -3.29 5.68
N LEU A 165 11.16 -3.06 4.37
CA LEU A 165 9.97 -3.38 3.58
C LEU A 165 9.59 -4.85 3.70
N ARG A 166 10.55 -5.78 3.52
CA ARG A 166 10.30 -7.22 3.67
C ARG A 166 9.78 -7.59 5.05
N GLY A 167 10.28 -6.95 6.10
CA GLY A 167 9.79 -7.14 7.47
C GLY A 167 8.31 -6.77 7.62
N ASP A 168 7.89 -5.65 7.02
CA ASP A 168 6.49 -5.21 7.08
C ASP A 168 5.58 -6.04 6.18
N LEU A 169 6.04 -6.42 4.98
CA LEU A 169 5.29 -7.34 4.10
C LEU A 169 5.05 -8.69 4.78
N PHE A 170 6.04 -9.21 5.51
CA PHE A 170 5.89 -10.43 6.31
C PHE A 170 4.81 -10.27 7.40
N LEU A 171 4.74 -9.12 8.07
CA LEU A 171 3.70 -8.84 9.07
C LEU A 171 2.30 -8.73 8.44
N LEU A 172 2.21 -8.25 7.19
CA LEU A 172 0.98 -8.19 6.41
C LEU A 172 0.61 -9.54 5.75
N GLY A 173 1.49 -10.55 5.82
CA GLY A 173 1.30 -11.83 5.13
C GLY A 173 1.35 -11.72 3.61
N ILE A 174 2.07 -10.72 3.09
CA ILE A 174 2.24 -10.51 1.65
C ILE A 174 3.60 -11.05 1.22
N GLU A 175 3.59 -11.88 0.19
CA GLU A 175 4.78 -12.53 -0.34
C GLU A 175 4.95 -12.18 -1.83
N LYS A 176 6.21 -12.01 -2.26
CA LYS A 176 6.54 -11.78 -3.67
C LYS A 176 6.44 -13.10 -4.44
N ASN A 177 5.85 -13.06 -5.64
CA ASN A 177 5.91 -14.18 -6.58
C ASN A 177 7.38 -14.48 -6.96
N GLU A 178 7.80 -15.74 -6.84
CA GLU A 178 9.16 -16.20 -7.16
C GLU A 178 9.56 -15.94 -8.63
N GLU A 179 8.60 -15.84 -9.54
CA GLU A 179 8.84 -15.53 -10.95
C GLU A 179 9.26 -14.07 -11.18
N ASN A 180 8.99 -13.16 -10.24
CA ASN A 180 9.40 -11.77 -10.33
C ASN A 180 10.86 -11.62 -9.86
N SER A 181 11.75 -11.23 -10.77
CA SER A 181 13.18 -11.03 -10.45
C SER A 181 13.44 -9.75 -9.66
N ASP A 182 12.59 -8.74 -9.80
CA ASP A 182 12.84 -7.44 -9.19
C ASP A 182 12.67 -7.51 -7.67
N PRO A 183 13.53 -6.82 -6.91
CA PRO A 183 13.32 -6.57 -5.49
C PRO A 183 11.96 -5.94 -5.18
N GLU A 184 11.42 -6.28 -4.01
CA GLU A 184 10.15 -5.79 -3.49
C GLU A 184 10.12 -4.26 -3.33
N ASP A 185 11.28 -3.61 -3.26
CA ASP A 185 11.38 -2.15 -3.14
C ASP A 185 11.39 -1.43 -4.50
N HIS A 186 11.08 -2.15 -5.58
CA HIS A 186 10.75 -1.59 -6.88
C HIS A 186 9.43 -0.80 -6.81
N VAL A 187 9.37 0.38 -7.45
CA VAL A 187 8.18 1.27 -7.41
C VAL A 187 6.90 0.55 -7.84
N ALA A 188 6.97 -0.27 -8.90
CA ALA A 188 5.81 -1.00 -9.40
C ALA A 188 5.26 -1.99 -8.37
N PHE A 189 6.15 -2.66 -7.64
CA PHE A 189 5.76 -3.58 -6.57
C PHE A 189 5.08 -2.80 -5.44
N MET A 190 5.64 -1.67 -5.02
CA MET A 190 5.01 -0.83 -3.98
C MET A 190 3.63 -0.29 -4.41
N CYS A 191 3.46 0.12 -5.67
CA CYS A 191 2.17 0.51 -6.22
C CYS A 191 1.17 -0.65 -6.22
N GLU A 192 1.61 -1.87 -6.55
CA GLU A 192 0.75 -3.07 -6.48
C GLU A 192 0.28 -3.37 -5.04
N ILE A 193 1.18 -3.23 -4.07
CA ILE A 193 0.85 -3.37 -2.64
C ILE A 193 -0.20 -2.34 -2.22
N MET A 194 -0.02 -1.07 -2.55
CA MET A 194 -1.00 -0.01 -2.26
C MET A 194 -2.36 -0.30 -2.90
N ALA A 195 -2.39 -0.66 -4.19
CA ALA A 195 -3.61 -1.04 -4.88
C ALA A 195 -4.32 -2.24 -4.24
N GLY A 196 -3.55 -3.19 -3.71
CA GLY A 196 -4.10 -4.36 -3.04
C GLY A 196 -4.62 -4.08 -1.63
N ILE A 197 -3.94 -3.23 -0.85
CA ILE A 197 -4.38 -2.80 0.48
C ILE A 197 -5.66 -1.96 0.37
N ILE A 198 -5.63 -0.89 -0.44
CA ILE A 198 -6.78 0.03 -0.60
C ILE A 198 -7.97 -0.71 -1.22
N GLY A 199 -7.72 -1.52 -2.26
CA GLY A 199 -8.74 -2.34 -2.91
C GLY A 199 -9.22 -3.55 -2.08
N LYS A 200 -8.79 -3.69 -0.82
CA LYS A 200 -9.10 -4.82 0.08
C LYS A 200 -8.82 -6.21 -0.52
N ARG A 201 -7.92 -6.31 -1.52
CA ARG A 201 -7.42 -7.58 -2.08
C ARG A 201 -6.42 -8.24 -1.14
N PHE A 202 -5.69 -7.45 -0.36
CA PHE A 202 -4.82 -7.91 0.70
C PHE A 202 -5.49 -7.64 2.06
N PRO A 203 -5.57 -8.65 2.95
CA PRO A 203 -6.06 -8.42 4.30
C PRO A 203 -5.05 -7.55 5.05
N ALA A 204 -5.45 -6.34 5.42
CA ALA A 204 -4.60 -5.39 6.12
C ALA A 204 -5.37 -4.66 7.24
N PRO A 205 -4.71 -4.25 8.33
CA PRO A 205 -5.33 -3.40 9.35
C PRO A 205 -5.82 -2.05 8.80
N VAL A 206 -6.80 -1.44 9.46
CA VAL A 206 -7.23 -0.07 9.14
C VAL A 206 -6.04 0.90 9.26
N GLY A 207 -5.85 1.73 8.25
CA GLY A 207 -4.74 2.69 8.16
C GLY A 207 -3.42 2.10 7.67
N ALA A 208 -3.38 0.82 7.27
CA ALA A 208 -2.18 0.19 6.72
C ALA A 208 -1.70 0.83 5.41
N ASP A 209 -2.61 1.37 4.59
CA ASP A 209 -2.27 2.11 3.37
C ASP A 209 -1.48 3.38 3.71
N ARG A 210 -1.97 4.18 4.67
CA ARG A 210 -1.27 5.36 5.17
C ARG A 210 0.09 5.02 5.78
N GLU A 211 0.14 4.00 6.63
CA GLU A 211 1.39 3.58 7.27
C GLU A 211 2.41 3.12 6.22
N PHE A 212 1.98 2.31 5.25
CA PHE A 212 2.83 1.85 4.16
C PHE A 212 3.34 3.01 3.31
N PHE A 213 2.46 3.92 2.92
CA PHE A 213 2.82 5.10 2.12
C PHE A 213 3.85 5.98 2.83
N GLU A 214 3.58 6.38 4.08
CA GLU A 214 4.46 7.25 4.87
C GLU A 214 5.85 6.63 5.09
N LYS A 215 5.88 5.31 5.35
CA LYS A 215 7.12 4.60 5.68
C LYS A 215 7.95 4.23 4.46
N HIS A 216 7.32 3.78 3.38
CA HIS A 216 8.01 3.12 2.26
C HIS A 216 7.98 3.87 0.95
N MET A 217 7.01 4.76 0.71
CA MET A 217 6.85 5.44 -0.58
C MET A 217 7.19 6.93 -0.50
N LYS A 218 6.53 7.67 0.40
CA LYS A 218 6.69 9.11 0.59
C LYS A 218 8.14 9.61 0.66
N PRO A 219 9.10 8.90 1.29
CA PRO A 219 10.48 9.38 1.38
C PRO A 219 11.20 9.55 0.04
N TRP A 220 10.71 8.95 -1.05
CA TRP A 220 11.45 8.92 -2.32
C TRP A 220 10.58 8.98 -3.58
N VAL A 221 9.33 8.54 -3.53
CA VAL A 221 8.53 8.31 -4.74
C VAL A 221 8.23 9.60 -5.52
N SER A 222 8.07 10.74 -4.84
CA SER A 222 7.93 12.05 -5.50
C SER A 222 9.17 12.42 -6.32
N ARG A 223 10.38 12.12 -5.81
CA ARG A 223 11.64 12.35 -6.52
C ARG A 223 11.76 11.40 -7.71
N PHE A 224 11.36 10.14 -7.55
CA PHE A 224 11.34 9.18 -8.65
C PHE A 224 10.48 9.67 -9.83
N PHE A 225 9.24 10.10 -9.58
CA PHE A 225 8.38 10.61 -10.65
C PHE A 225 8.88 11.92 -11.26
N ALA A 226 9.52 12.79 -10.46
CA ALA A 226 10.17 13.99 -10.98
C ALA A 226 11.35 13.65 -11.91
N ASP A 227 12.19 12.68 -11.55
CA ASP A 227 13.28 12.20 -12.41
C ASP A 227 12.73 11.57 -13.70
N LEU A 228 11.63 10.80 -13.62
CA LEU A 228 10.97 10.21 -14.79
C LEU A 228 10.37 11.24 -15.75
N ASP A 229 9.76 12.30 -15.22
CA ASP A 229 9.28 13.43 -16.02
C ASP A 229 10.45 14.23 -16.63
N ALA A 230 11.61 14.26 -15.99
CA ALA A 230 12.79 15.00 -16.46
C ALA A 230 13.73 14.19 -17.37
N ALA A 231 13.56 12.87 -17.46
CA ALA A 231 14.48 11.98 -18.18
C ALA A 231 14.65 12.36 -19.66
N GLU A 232 15.88 12.20 -20.17
CA GLU A 232 16.27 12.54 -21.53
C GLU A 232 15.58 11.61 -22.53
N ASN A 233 15.55 10.30 -22.25
CA ASN A 233 14.95 9.32 -23.14
C ASN A 233 13.42 9.18 -22.99
N ALA A 234 12.80 9.92 -22.07
CA ALA A 234 11.36 9.83 -21.82
C ALA A 234 10.53 10.57 -22.89
N ASN A 235 9.65 9.83 -23.54
CA ASN A 235 8.59 10.29 -24.44
C ASN A 235 7.22 9.89 -23.88
N PHE A 236 6.82 8.62 -23.99
CA PHE A 236 5.59 8.12 -23.38
C PHE A 236 5.68 8.13 -21.85
N TYR A 237 6.79 7.66 -21.28
CA TYR A 237 7.00 7.62 -19.83
C TYR A 237 7.12 8.99 -19.18
N ARG A 238 7.33 10.06 -19.96
CA ARG A 238 7.21 11.43 -19.44
C ARG A 238 5.79 11.72 -18.96
N SER A 239 4.77 11.25 -19.70
CA SER A 239 3.37 11.37 -19.29
C SER A 239 3.06 10.53 -18.04
N VAL A 240 3.66 9.34 -17.91
CA VAL A 240 3.59 8.50 -16.71
C VAL A 240 4.25 9.20 -15.51
N GLY A 241 5.41 9.83 -15.73
CA GLY A 241 6.10 10.66 -14.74
C GLY A 241 5.23 11.78 -14.20
N LYS A 242 4.58 12.53 -15.09
CA LYS A 242 3.65 13.61 -14.73
C LYS A 242 2.44 13.12 -13.95
N LEU A 243 1.80 12.05 -14.42
CA LEU A 243 0.64 11.44 -13.75
C LEU A 243 1.00 10.99 -12.35
N GLY A 244 2.09 10.21 -12.21
CA GLY A 244 2.56 9.75 -10.91
C GLY A 244 2.93 10.91 -9.97
N ARG A 245 3.55 11.98 -10.48
CA ARG A 245 3.86 13.17 -9.66
C ARG A 245 2.60 13.81 -9.08
N VAL A 246 1.60 14.08 -9.94
CA VAL A 246 0.32 14.69 -9.52
C VAL A 246 -0.40 13.79 -8.53
N PHE A 247 -0.47 12.49 -8.81
CA PHE A 247 -1.16 11.54 -7.93
C PHE A 247 -0.48 11.43 -6.55
N ILE A 248 0.85 11.33 -6.50
CA ILE A 248 1.59 11.26 -5.23
C ILE A 248 1.46 12.55 -4.41
N GLU A 249 1.35 13.71 -5.07
CA GLU A 249 1.09 14.99 -4.42
C GLU A 249 -0.29 14.97 -3.75
N ILE A 250 -1.33 14.53 -4.46
CA ILE A 250 -2.68 14.34 -3.93
C ILE A 250 -2.67 13.37 -2.74
N GLU A 251 -2.02 12.20 -2.86
CA GLU A 251 -1.92 11.23 -1.76
C GLU A 251 -1.22 11.82 -0.53
N THR A 252 -0.15 12.58 -0.76
CA THR A 252 0.60 13.23 0.33
C THR A 252 -0.25 14.24 1.08
N GLU A 253 -1.04 15.04 0.36
CA GLU A 253 -1.97 16.00 0.97
C GLU A 253 -3.12 15.29 1.70
N ALA A 254 -3.71 14.27 1.08
CA ALA A 254 -4.79 13.49 1.66
C ALA A 254 -4.37 12.84 2.99
N PHE A 255 -3.19 12.22 3.04
CA PHE A 255 -2.65 11.62 4.26
C PHE A 255 -2.17 12.64 5.30
N ALA A 256 -2.01 13.92 4.95
CA ALA A 256 -1.68 14.98 5.92
C ALA A 256 -2.92 15.50 6.66
N LEU A 257 -4.13 15.29 6.13
CA LEU A 257 -5.36 15.73 6.77
C LEU A 257 -5.63 14.94 8.07
N PRO A 258 -6.18 15.57 9.13
CA PRO A 258 -6.60 14.88 10.33
C PRO A 258 -7.74 13.91 9.99
N SER A 259 -7.62 12.67 10.47
CA SER A 259 -8.64 11.62 10.39
C SER A 259 -9.77 11.86 11.38
#